data_AF-A0A965G486-F1
#
_entry.id   AF-A0A965G486-F1
#
_cell.length_a   1.000
_cell.length_b   1.000
_cell.length_c   1.000
_cell.angle_alpha   90.00
_cell.angle_beta   90.00
_cell.angle_gamma   90.00
#
_symmetry.space_group_name_H-M   'P 1'
#
loop_
_entity.id
_entity.type
_entity.pdbx_description
1 polymer ?
#
loop_
_entity_poly.entity_id
_entity_poly.type
_entity_poly.pdbx_seq_one_letter_code
_entity_poly.pdbx_strand_id
1 'polypeptide(L)'
;MKIQPLTRWVARRRPRSRRARHVLHTKMNGRAQAQEFSRRVGICILVAASLATAALVTSIGMDAILGRLLYQNPDFMLRRFEIEQQGRIGKGELVQASGVKIGQNLLGLSLQEVAGNLHRLPNVASVRIERRLPDTLYIFVEERRPVALVCPTPTAGTTLAQATYYID
;
A
#
# COMPACT_ATOMS: atom_id res chain seq x y z
N MET A 1 -3.61 -98.30 73.13
CA MET A 1 -2.68 -98.39 71.96
C MET A 1 -2.66 -97.01 71.31
N LYS A 2 -1.71 -96.10 71.57
CA LYS A 2 -0.32 -96.00 71.04
C LYS A 2 -0.35 -96.18 69.51
N ILE A 3 -0.04 -95.21 68.63
CA ILE A 3 1.16 -94.35 68.53
C ILE A 3 0.87 -93.16 67.56
N GLN A 4 1.27 -91.93 67.90
CA GLN A 4 1.78 -90.95 66.91
C GLN A 4 3.30 -91.13 66.84
N PRO A 5 4.01 -90.83 65.72
CA PRO A 5 4.64 -89.50 65.70
C PRO A 5 5.02 -88.88 64.32
N LEU A 6 5.22 -87.55 64.39
CA LEU A 6 6.35 -86.76 63.84
C LEU A 6 6.38 -86.30 62.36
N THR A 7 6.15 -84.99 62.23
CA THR A 7 7.02 -83.97 61.59
C THR A 7 7.40 -84.10 60.10
N ARG A 8 7.19 -83.00 59.35
CA ARG A 8 8.26 -82.03 59.06
C ARG A 8 7.71 -80.74 58.43
N TRP A 9 7.91 -79.62 59.11
CA TRP A 9 7.92 -78.29 58.50
C TRP A 9 9.29 -78.04 57.86
N VAL A 10 9.36 -77.34 56.72
CA VAL A 10 10.28 -76.19 56.44
C VAL A 10 10.07 -75.61 55.03
N ALA A 11 9.73 -74.32 55.04
CA ALA A 11 10.09 -73.17 54.20
C ALA A 11 10.14 -73.21 52.65
N ARG A 12 9.29 -72.34 52.09
CA ARG A 12 9.50 -71.35 51.01
C ARG A 12 10.77 -71.47 50.15
N ARG A 13 10.57 -71.54 48.82
CA ARG A 13 11.24 -70.66 47.83
C ARG A 13 10.31 -70.34 46.67
N ARG A 14 10.16 -69.04 46.34
CA ARG A 14 9.71 -68.55 45.03
C ARG A 14 10.88 -68.65 44.04
N PRO A 15 10.64 -68.94 42.75
CA PRO A 15 10.86 -67.92 41.71
C PRO A 15 9.75 -67.94 40.64
N ARG A 16 9.17 -66.79 40.28
CA ARG A 16 9.64 -65.81 39.27
C ARG A 16 9.26 -66.20 37.83
N SER A 17 8.13 -65.63 37.42
CA SER A 17 7.72 -65.19 36.08
C SER A 17 7.84 -66.15 34.89
N ARG A 18 6.71 -66.37 34.21
CA ARG A 18 6.63 -66.12 32.77
C ARG A 18 5.36 -65.32 32.46
N ARG A 19 5.62 -64.10 32.02
CA ARG A 19 4.71 -63.04 31.58
C ARG A 19 3.51 -63.58 30.80
N ALA A 20 2.32 -63.35 31.33
CA ALA A 20 1.13 -63.22 30.50
C ALA A 20 1.41 -62.13 29.47
N ARG A 21 1.55 -62.52 28.20
CA ARG A 21 1.69 -61.57 27.10
C ARG A 21 0.37 -60.82 27.01
N HIS A 22 0.46 -59.53 27.33
CA HIS A 22 -0.61 -58.55 27.23
C HIS A 22 -1.24 -58.64 25.83
N VAL A 23 -2.47 -59.13 25.79
CA VAL A 23 -3.34 -59.05 24.63
C VAL A 23 -3.78 -57.61 24.45
N LEU A 24 -3.63 -57.18 23.20
CA LEU A 24 -4.50 -56.32 22.41
C LEU A 24 -5.08 -55.05 23.06
N HIS A 25 -4.76 -53.95 22.37
CA HIS A 25 -5.61 -52.79 22.16
C HIS A 25 -6.07 -52.03 23.40
N THR A 26 -5.59 -50.80 23.50
CA THR A 26 -6.44 -49.68 23.11
C THR A 26 -5.64 -48.68 22.30
N LYS A 27 -5.82 -48.76 20.98
CA LYS A 27 -5.85 -47.58 20.13
C LYS A 27 -6.85 -46.59 20.76
N MET A 28 -6.58 -45.28 20.69
CA MET A 28 -7.40 -44.18 21.23
C MET A 28 -7.13 -43.97 22.74
N ASN A 29 -6.42 -42.91 23.14
CA ASN A 29 -7.03 -41.58 23.26
C ASN A 29 -6.03 -40.44 22.97
N GLY A 30 -5.45 -40.41 21.76
CA GLY A 30 -4.82 -39.18 21.25
C GLY A 30 -5.81 -38.03 21.03
N ARG A 31 -7.13 -38.30 21.15
CA ARG A 31 -8.19 -37.31 20.95
C ARG A 31 -8.44 -36.42 22.18
N ALA A 32 -8.22 -36.90 23.41
CA ALA A 32 -8.46 -36.08 24.61
C ALA A 32 -7.40 -34.97 24.79
N GLN A 33 -6.12 -35.28 24.51
CA GLN A 33 -5.03 -34.31 24.60
C GLN A 33 -4.94 -33.40 23.36
N ALA A 34 -5.33 -33.89 22.18
CA ALA A 34 -5.47 -33.06 20.98
C ALA A 34 -6.63 -32.06 21.08
N GLN A 35 -7.67 -32.35 21.88
CA GLN A 35 -8.86 -31.51 22.03
C GLN A 35 -8.62 -30.27 22.92
N GLU A 36 -7.76 -30.37 23.94
CA GLU A 36 -7.38 -29.20 24.75
C GLU A 36 -6.44 -28.26 23.99
N PHE A 37 -5.50 -28.82 23.22
CA PHE A 37 -4.60 -28.01 22.39
C PHE A 37 -5.35 -27.38 21.21
N SER A 38 -6.27 -28.11 20.56
CA SER A 38 -7.08 -27.57 19.46
C SER A 38 -8.04 -26.48 19.92
N ARG A 39 -8.56 -26.55 21.16
CA ARG A 39 -9.41 -25.49 21.73
C ARG A 39 -8.61 -24.21 22.01
N ARG A 40 -7.39 -24.32 22.58
CA ARG A 40 -6.52 -23.16 22.80
C ARG A 40 -6.06 -22.54 21.48
N VAL A 41 -5.67 -23.38 20.52
CA VAL A 41 -5.31 -22.95 19.15
C VAL A 41 -6.51 -22.28 18.47
N GLY A 42 -7.72 -22.84 18.59
CA GLY A 42 -8.94 -22.23 18.04
C GLY A 42 -9.24 -20.86 18.65
N ILE A 43 -9.11 -20.70 19.97
CA ILE A 43 -9.28 -19.39 20.63
C ILE A 43 -8.20 -18.41 20.17
N CYS A 44 -6.94 -18.82 20.09
CA CYS A 44 -5.87 -17.96 19.58
C CYS A 44 -6.12 -17.52 18.13
N ILE A 45 -6.62 -18.41 17.27
CA ILE A 45 -6.98 -18.07 15.88
C ILE A 45 -8.14 -17.09 15.86
N LEU A 46 -9.17 -17.28 16.68
CA LEU A 46 -10.31 -16.34 16.74
C LEU A 46 -9.89 -14.97 17.28
N VAL A 47 -9.04 -14.93 18.31
CA VAL A 47 -8.50 -13.67 18.85
C VAL A 47 -7.61 -12.99 17.81
N ALA A 48 -6.70 -13.72 17.17
CA ALA A 48 -5.85 -13.19 16.12
C ALA A 48 -6.68 -12.68 14.92
N ALA A 49 -7.72 -13.40 14.52
CA ALA A 49 -8.63 -12.99 13.46
C ALA A 49 -9.41 -11.71 13.87
N SER A 50 -9.88 -11.61 15.11
CA SER A 50 -10.57 -10.41 15.60
C SER A 50 -9.66 -9.18 15.68
N LEU A 51 -8.39 -9.38 16.05
CA LEU A 51 -7.37 -8.33 16.04
C LEU A 51 -7.04 -7.91 14.60
N ALA A 52 -6.93 -8.87 13.69
CA ALA A 52 -6.67 -8.60 12.27
C ALA A 52 -7.83 -7.82 11.63
N THR A 53 -9.08 -8.20 11.89
CA THR A 53 -10.24 -7.46 11.36
C THR A 53 -10.34 -6.07 11.96
N ALA A 54 -10.12 -5.92 13.27
CA ALA A 54 -10.10 -4.60 13.92
C ALA A 54 -8.99 -3.70 13.34
N ALA A 55 -7.78 -4.25 13.13
CA ALA A 55 -6.69 -3.51 12.50
C ALA A 55 -7.06 -3.07 11.08
N LEU A 56 -7.65 -3.95 10.28
CA LEU A 56 -8.05 -3.64 8.91
C LEU A 56 -9.12 -2.53 8.85
N VAL A 57 -10.14 -2.61 9.71
CA VAL A 57 -11.21 -1.60 9.80
C VAL A 57 -10.65 -0.27 10.27
N THR A 58 -9.74 -0.28 11.23
CA THR A 58 -9.13 0.95 11.75
C THR A 58 -8.26 1.63 10.69
N SER A 59 -7.48 0.86 9.92
CA SER A 59 -6.68 1.42 8.82
C SER A 59 -7.55 2.03 7.73
N ILE A 60 -8.57 1.30 7.24
CA ILE A 60 -9.48 1.81 6.20
C ILE A 60 -10.25 3.04 6.70
N GLY A 61 -10.73 3.00 7.94
CA GLY A 61 -11.43 4.12 8.56
C GLY A 61 -10.53 5.34 8.72
N MET A 62 -9.27 5.14 9.11
CA MET A 62 -8.28 6.21 9.27
C MET A 62 -7.97 6.89 7.94
N ASP A 63 -7.72 6.13 6.86
CA ASP A 63 -7.49 6.68 5.51
C ASP A 63 -8.70 7.48 5.01
N ALA A 64 -9.92 6.98 5.24
CA ALA A 64 -11.14 7.68 4.84
C ALA A 64 -11.36 8.99 5.61
N ILE A 65 -11.10 8.98 6.92
CA ILE A 65 -11.26 10.16 7.79
C ILE A 65 -10.18 11.20 7.50
N LEU A 66 -8.90 10.79 7.44
CA LEU A 66 -7.79 11.68 7.10
C LEU A 66 -7.95 12.25 5.70
N GLY A 67 -8.32 11.43 4.72
CA GLY A 67 -8.66 11.88 3.38
C GLY A 67 -9.74 12.95 3.44
N ARG A 68 -10.86 12.70 4.14
CA ARG A 68 -11.94 13.68 4.22
C ARG A 68 -11.53 14.98 4.91
N LEU A 69 -10.79 14.91 6.01
CA LEU A 69 -10.37 16.10 6.77
C LEU A 69 -9.34 16.93 6.00
N LEU A 70 -8.38 16.30 5.33
CA LEU A 70 -7.35 17.01 4.57
C LEU A 70 -7.91 17.51 3.23
N TYR A 71 -8.79 16.74 2.57
CA TYR A 71 -9.36 17.11 1.28
C TYR A 71 -10.55 18.09 1.37
N GLN A 72 -11.21 18.22 2.52
CA GLN A 72 -12.33 19.15 2.70
C GLN A 72 -11.97 20.40 3.51
N ASN A 73 -10.72 20.55 3.97
CA ASN A 73 -10.33 21.73 4.73
C ASN A 73 -10.18 22.96 3.80
N PRO A 74 -10.92 24.06 4.05
CA PRO A 74 -10.84 25.29 3.25
C PRO A 74 -9.48 25.99 3.27
N ASP A 75 -8.61 25.66 4.24
CA ASP A 75 -7.27 26.24 4.31
C ASP A 75 -6.33 25.72 3.22
N PHE A 76 -6.53 24.49 2.73
CA PHE A 76 -5.73 23.90 1.63
C PHE A 76 -6.31 24.18 0.24
N MET A 77 -7.27 25.09 0.14
CA MET A 77 -7.78 25.53 -1.16
C MET A 77 -6.74 26.43 -1.84
N LEU A 78 -6.46 26.14 -3.10
CA LEU A 78 -5.58 26.95 -3.93
C LEU A 78 -6.17 28.34 -4.12
N ARG A 79 -5.48 29.37 -3.63
CA ARG A 79 -5.88 30.78 -3.75
C ARG A 79 -4.98 31.57 -4.68
N ARG A 80 -3.71 31.20 -4.76
CA ARG A 80 -2.70 31.95 -5.49
C ARG A 80 -1.80 31.03 -6.31
N PHE A 81 -1.45 31.50 -7.51
CA PHE A 81 -0.38 30.94 -8.31
C PHE A 81 0.85 31.84 -8.19
N GLU A 82 1.99 31.26 -7.85
CA GLU A 82 3.29 31.90 -7.96
C GLU A 82 4.00 31.32 -9.18
N ILE A 83 4.05 32.12 -10.25
CA ILE A 83 4.61 31.67 -11.53
C ILE A 83 5.89 32.44 -11.82
N GLU A 84 6.98 31.69 -11.86
CA GLU A 84 8.28 32.10 -12.33
C GLU A 84 8.52 31.47 -13.71
N GLN A 85 8.97 32.28 -14.66
CA GLN A 85 9.19 31.82 -16.02
C GLN A 85 10.47 32.43 -16.57
N GLN A 86 11.27 31.62 -17.23
CA GLN A 86 12.44 32.05 -17.99
C GLN A 86 12.08 32.01 -19.47
N GLY A 87 11.53 33.12 -19.98
CA GLY A 87 11.05 33.18 -21.35
C GLY A 87 10.02 34.27 -21.61
N ARG A 88 9.32 34.14 -22.73
CA ARG A 88 8.26 35.02 -23.24
C ARG A 88 6.86 34.45 -23.09
N ILE A 89 6.70 33.18 -22.71
CA ILE A 89 5.37 32.58 -22.46
C ILE A 89 4.59 33.45 -21.46
N GLY A 90 3.29 33.64 -21.68
CA GLY A 90 2.46 34.42 -20.77
C GLY A 90 2.10 33.64 -19.50
N LYS A 91 2.14 34.28 -18.32
CA LYS A 91 1.67 33.65 -17.07
C LYS A 91 0.23 33.14 -17.16
N GLY A 92 -0.65 33.88 -17.83
CA GLY A 92 -2.05 33.48 -18.03
C GLY A 92 -2.19 32.24 -18.91
N GLU A 93 -1.33 32.10 -19.92
CA GLU A 93 -1.26 30.91 -20.78
C GLU A 93 -0.80 29.69 -19.99
N LEU A 94 0.19 29.83 -19.11
CA LEU A 94 0.63 28.76 -18.21
C LEU A 94 -0.47 28.33 -17.24
N VAL A 95 -1.22 29.28 -16.65
CA VAL A 95 -2.37 28.93 -15.79
C VAL A 95 -3.43 28.17 -16.58
N GLN A 96 -3.77 28.62 -17.79
CA GLN A 96 -4.75 27.93 -18.62
C GLN A 96 -4.29 26.54 -19.04
N ALA A 97 -3.04 26.42 -19.49
CA ALA A 97 -2.43 25.15 -19.89
C ALA A 97 -2.30 24.18 -18.70
N SER A 98 -2.08 24.67 -17.48
CA SER A 98 -1.99 23.84 -16.27
C SER A 98 -3.28 23.03 -16.00
N GLY A 99 -4.43 23.55 -16.44
CA GLY A 99 -5.76 22.97 -16.16
C GLY A 99 -6.24 23.15 -14.72
N VAL A 100 -5.48 23.89 -13.91
CA VAL A 100 -5.77 24.11 -12.48
C VAL A 100 -6.59 25.38 -12.30
N LYS A 101 -7.58 25.34 -11.40
CA LYS A 101 -8.41 26.49 -11.06
C LYS A 101 -8.25 26.87 -9.59
N ILE A 102 -8.37 28.16 -9.31
CA ILE A 102 -8.51 28.69 -7.96
C ILE A 102 -9.72 28.02 -7.29
N GLY A 103 -9.59 27.64 -6.01
CA GLY A 103 -10.61 26.95 -5.23
C GLY A 103 -10.51 25.42 -5.25
N GLN A 104 -9.63 24.84 -6.08
CA GLN A 104 -9.33 23.41 -6.00
C GLN A 104 -8.47 23.08 -4.76
N ASN A 105 -8.58 21.86 -4.24
CA ASN A 105 -7.74 21.46 -3.12
C ASN A 105 -6.30 21.18 -3.58
N LEU A 106 -5.34 21.91 -3.01
CA LEU A 106 -3.91 21.82 -3.32
C LEU A 106 -3.29 20.45 -2.95
N LEU A 107 -3.76 19.82 -1.87
CA LEU A 107 -3.30 18.49 -1.44
C LEU A 107 -3.84 17.37 -2.34
N GLY A 108 -5.05 17.53 -2.88
CA GLY A 108 -5.69 16.57 -3.79
C GLY A 108 -5.25 16.70 -5.24
N LEU A 109 -4.63 17.83 -5.61
CA LEU A 109 -4.16 18.11 -6.95
C LEU A 109 -3.04 17.15 -7.36
N SER A 110 -3.11 16.52 -8.54
CA SER A 110 -1.99 15.74 -9.09
C SER A 110 -0.94 16.66 -9.73
N LEU A 111 0.23 16.83 -9.11
CA LEU A 111 1.32 17.62 -9.72
C LEU A 111 1.82 17.00 -11.03
N GLN A 112 1.75 15.68 -11.16
CA GLN A 112 2.22 14.98 -12.34
C GLN A 112 1.32 15.28 -13.55
N GLU A 113 0.01 15.35 -13.35
CA GLU A 113 -0.94 15.74 -14.39
C GLU A 113 -0.72 17.20 -14.81
N VAL A 114 -0.51 18.09 -13.84
CA VAL A 114 -0.24 19.51 -14.13
C VAL A 114 1.07 19.69 -14.90
N ALA A 115 2.14 19.00 -14.48
CA ALA A 115 3.41 19.01 -15.20
C ALA A 115 3.25 18.44 -16.62
N GLY A 116 2.52 17.33 -16.76
CA GLY A 116 2.22 16.72 -18.04
C GLY A 116 1.44 17.65 -18.97
N ASN A 117 0.46 18.39 -18.45
CA ASN A 117 -0.30 19.37 -19.23
C ASN A 117 0.59 20.54 -19.70
N LEU A 118 1.47 21.05 -18.82
CA LEU A 118 2.41 22.12 -19.18
C LEU A 118 3.46 21.66 -20.21
N HIS A 119 3.92 20.41 -20.14
CA HIS A 119 4.83 19.83 -21.13
C HIS A 119 4.22 19.63 -22.52
N ARG A 120 2.88 19.68 -22.66
CA ARG A 120 2.23 19.65 -23.99
C ARG A 120 2.46 20.93 -24.78
N LEU A 121 2.84 22.03 -24.12
CA LEU A 121 3.22 23.25 -24.81
C LEU A 121 4.57 23.04 -25.52
N PRO A 122 4.65 23.25 -26.85
CA PRO A 122 5.87 22.97 -27.62
C PRO A 122 7.05 23.85 -27.21
N ASN A 123 6.77 25.02 -26.62
CA ASN A 123 7.79 25.98 -26.21
C ASN A 123 8.38 25.65 -24.82
N VAL A 124 7.84 24.68 -24.08
CA VAL A 124 8.29 24.38 -22.72
C VAL A 124 9.43 23.35 -22.72
N ALA A 125 10.58 23.72 -22.15
CA ALA A 125 11.74 22.84 -22.00
C ALA A 125 11.62 22.00 -20.73
N SER A 126 11.46 22.68 -19.59
CA SER A 126 11.41 22.07 -18.27
C SER A 126 10.33 22.74 -17.41
N VAL A 127 9.71 21.95 -16.54
CA VAL A 127 8.69 22.43 -15.59
C VAL A 127 9.04 21.89 -14.21
N ARG A 128 9.06 22.77 -13.21
CA ARG A 128 9.14 22.41 -11.79
C ARG A 128 7.92 22.94 -11.08
N ILE A 129 7.21 22.07 -10.38
CA ILE A 129 6.00 22.42 -9.65
C ILE A 129 6.18 22.03 -8.20
N GLU A 130 5.89 22.97 -7.31
CA GLU A 130 6.00 22.79 -5.87
C GLU A 130 4.73 23.30 -5.19
N ARG A 131 4.31 22.61 -4.12
CA ARG A 131 3.21 23.07 -3.28
C ARG A 131 3.79 23.93 -2.17
N ARG A 132 3.46 25.22 -2.16
CA ARG A 132 3.71 26.12 -1.04
C ARG A 132 2.45 26.17 -0.19
N LEU A 133 2.37 25.23 0.74
CA LEU A 133 1.26 25.17 1.70
C LEU A 133 1.18 26.49 2.49
N PRO A 134 -0.03 26.92 2.88
CA PRO A 134 -1.30 26.18 2.78
C PRO A 134 -2.02 26.31 1.43
N ASP A 135 -1.88 27.42 0.69
CA ASP A 135 -2.83 27.83 -0.36
C ASP A 135 -2.19 28.22 -1.70
N THR A 136 -0.88 28.02 -1.87
CA THR A 136 -0.12 28.55 -3.01
C THR A 136 0.51 27.43 -3.85
N LEU A 137 0.30 27.48 -5.17
CA LEU A 137 0.98 26.59 -6.13
C LEU A 137 2.10 27.37 -6.81
N TYR A 138 3.33 26.90 -6.61
CA TYR A 138 4.51 27.45 -7.25
C TYR A 138 4.82 26.68 -8.53
N ILE A 139 4.95 27.41 -9.64
CA ILE A 139 5.25 26.86 -10.95
C ILE A 139 6.46 27.61 -11.50
N PHE A 140 7.54 26.88 -11.74
CA PHE A 140 8.71 27.36 -12.46
C PHE A 140 8.76 26.72 -13.84
N VAL A 141 8.82 27.55 -14.89
CA VAL A 141 8.85 27.10 -16.28
C VAL A 141 10.07 27.66 -16.99
N GLU A 142 10.80 26.77 -17.65
CA GLU A 142 11.89 27.13 -18.55
C GLU A 142 11.45 26.95 -20.00
N GLU A 143 11.62 27.98 -20.81
CA GLU A 143 11.30 27.95 -22.24
C GLU A 143 12.43 27.30 -23.05
N ARG A 144 12.07 26.54 -24.09
CA ARG A 144 13.01 26.01 -25.08
C ARG A 144 13.70 27.17 -25.80
N ARG A 145 14.99 27.02 -26.05
CA ARG A 145 15.77 27.95 -26.85
C ARG A 145 15.90 27.38 -28.26
N PRO A 146 15.04 27.77 -29.22
CA PRO A 146 15.06 27.16 -30.54
C PRO A 146 16.39 27.44 -31.24
N VAL A 147 17.09 26.37 -31.62
CA VAL A 147 18.36 26.46 -32.37
C VAL A 147 18.14 26.38 -33.88
N ALA A 148 17.01 25.84 -34.31
CA ALA A 148 16.64 25.73 -35.71
C ALA A 148 15.13 25.96 -35.91
N LEU A 149 14.77 26.49 -37.09
CA LEU A 149 13.40 26.72 -37.49
C LEU A 149 13.09 25.85 -38.71
N VAL A 150 12.14 24.92 -38.58
CA VAL A 150 11.71 24.09 -39.70
C VAL A 150 10.63 24.84 -40.47
N CYS A 151 11.01 25.42 -41.60
CA CYS A 151 10.07 25.91 -42.59
C CYS A 151 9.77 24.77 -43.58
N PRO A 152 8.55 24.21 -43.62
CA PRO A 152 8.19 23.31 -44.69
C PRO A 152 8.24 24.07 -46.01
N THR A 153 9.12 23.65 -46.92
CA THR A 153 9.23 24.26 -48.25
C THR A 153 7.91 24.07 -48.99
N PRO A 154 7.25 25.13 -49.46
CA PRO A 154 5.99 24.99 -50.18
C PRO A 154 6.24 24.26 -51.50
N THR A 155 5.74 23.03 -51.62
CA THR A 155 5.67 22.32 -52.90
C THR A 155 4.67 23.06 -53.79
N ALA A 156 5.11 23.43 -54.99
CA ALA A 156 4.34 24.23 -55.94
C ALA A 156 2.88 23.74 -56.05
N GLY A 157 1.94 24.57 -55.59
CA GLY A 157 0.50 24.31 -55.66
C GLY A 157 -0.25 24.17 -54.32
N THR A 158 0.42 24.20 -53.16
CA THR A 158 -0.26 24.10 -51.85
C THR A 158 -0.11 25.37 -51.00
N THR A 159 -1.18 26.17 -50.94
CA THR A 159 -1.33 27.34 -50.06
C THR A 159 -1.91 26.90 -48.71
N LEU A 160 -1.25 26.00 -47.99
CA LEU A 160 -1.70 25.62 -46.65
C LEU A 160 -0.97 26.44 -45.59
N ALA A 161 -1.75 27.01 -44.67
CA ALA A 161 -1.25 27.71 -43.49
C ALA A 161 -0.28 26.78 -42.73
N GLN A 162 0.99 27.17 -42.70
CA GLN A 162 2.08 26.33 -42.20
C GLN A 162 2.11 26.36 -40.68
N ALA A 163 2.18 25.18 -40.05
CA ALA A 163 2.47 25.07 -38.62
C ALA A 163 3.99 25.22 -38.42
N THR A 164 4.41 26.31 -37.79
CA THR A 164 5.82 26.52 -37.40
C THR A 164 6.16 25.60 -36.23
N TYR A 165 7.15 24.73 -36.42
CA TYR A 165 7.62 23.81 -35.38
C TYR A 165 9.04 24.17 -34.95
N TYR A 166 9.25 24.39 -33.65
CA TYR A 166 10.57 24.62 -33.06
C TYR A 166 11.15 23.28 -32.62
N ILE A 167 12.36 22.97 -33.08
CA ILE A 167 13.14 21.80 -32.67
C ILE A 167 14.38 22.27 -31.91
N ASP A 168 14.76 21.50 -30.89
CA ASP A 168 15.97 21.66 -30.08
C ASP A 168 16.97 20.56 -30.45
#